data_AF-A0A955ZAX0-F1
#
_entry.id   AF-A0A955ZAX0-F1
#
_cell.length_a   1.000
_cell.length_b   1.000
_cell.length_c   1.000
_cell.angle_alpha   90.00
_cell.angle_beta   90.00
_cell.angle_gamma   90.00
#
_symmetry.space_group_name_H-M   'P 1'
#
loop_
_entity.id
_entity.type
_entity.pdbx_description
1 polymer ?
#
loop_
_entity_poly.entity_id
_entity_poly.type
_entity_poly.pdbx_seq_one_letter_code
_entity_poly.pdbx_strand_id
1 'polypeptide(L)'
;MAARLALRELGTTAGDDGAAGRAAELEREIGRVLRREHDRIYGGLAPHTPPRARGAAAAVKPTWRGGYLVRLELRARPALELSNAYAFIDEIAAGRDLRELALRGEGPLPARVDHGALGALEIGGACVSPAVLALLASSLLPRLTRLSLSGWLGQSKVPSQIARMPLLPQLRELSLTACGFEDHDLAGFALRADAFAHLDALDLRGHRFSRRAVREAREALGDALLTGA
;
A
#
# COMPACT_ATOMS: atom_id res chain seq x y z
N MET A 1 -16.61 -15.18 -17.44
CA MET A 1 -15.80 -15.69 -18.58
C MET A 1 -15.59 -14.65 -19.68
N ALA A 2 -16.62 -13.89 -20.09
CA ALA A 2 -16.47 -12.85 -21.13
C ALA A 2 -15.48 -11.72 -20.77
N ALA A 3 -15.50 -11.21 -19.53
CA ALA A 3 -14.54 -10.20 -19.05
C ALA A 3 -13.07 -10.68 -19.08
N ARG A 4 -12.84 -11.99 -18.90
CA ARG A 4 -11.50 -12.61 -18.96
C ARG A 4 -10.89 -12.59 -20.37
N LEU A 5 -11.70 -12.69 -21.42
CA LEU A 5 -11.24 -12.64 -22.82
C LEU A 5 -10.94 -11.20 -23.24
N ALA A 6 -11.82 -10.26 -22.90
CA ALA A 6 -11.63 -8.84 -23.21
C ALA A 6 -10.35 -8.25 -22.58
N LEU A 7 -10.06 -8.57 -21.31
CA LEU A 7 -8.85 -8.09 -20.63
C LEU A 7 -7.55 -8.70 -21.18
N ARG A 8 -7.61 -9.90 -21.75
CA ARG A 8 -6.43 -10.60 -22.31
C ARG A 8 -6.05 -10.05 -23.69
N GLU A 9 -7.03 -9.62 -24.48
CA GLU A 9 -6.81 -8.99 -25.79
C GLU A 9 -6.30 -7.54 -25.68
N LEU A 10 -6.66 -6.82 -24.62
CA LEU A 10 -6.19 -5.45 -24.37
C LEU A 10 -4.69 -5.34 -24.02
N GLY A 11 -4.06 -6.44 -23.60
CA GLY A 11 -2.69 -6.45 -23.07
C GLY A 11 -1.57 -6.67 -24.10
N THR A 12 -1.85 -7.14 -25.31
CA THR A 12 -0.79 -7.73 -26.17
C THR A 12 -0.43 -6.95 -27.43
N THR A 13 -1.18 -5.92 -27.86
CA THR A 13 -0.89 -5.23 -29.14
C THR A 13 -1.34 -3.76 -29.11
N ALA A 14 -0.40 -2.78 -29.04
CA ALA A 14 -0.53 -1.42 -29.63
C ALA A 14 0.45 -0.39 -29.04
N GLY A 15 0.90 0.55 -29.89
CA GLY A 15 1.70 1.74 -29.56
C GLY A 15 0.94 2.88 -28.84
N ASP A 16 1.63 3.99 -28.62
CA ASP A 16 1.32 5.04 -27.63
C ASP A 16 -0.09 5.67 -27.72
N ASP A 17 -0.67 5.83 -28.91
CA ASP A 17 -2.03 6.41 -29.07
C ASP A 17 -3.15 5.49 -28.55
N GLY A 18 -2.89 4.17 -28.47
CA GLY A 18 -3.83 3.19 -27.92
C GLY A 18 -3.83 3.12 -26.38
N ALA A 19 -2.87 3.77 -25.71
CA ALA A 19 -2.74 3.72 -24.26
C ALA A 19 -3.86 4.50 -23.55
N ALA A 20 -4.20 5.70 -24.05
CA ALA A 20 -5.22 6.56 -23.46
C ALA A 20 -6.63 5.95 -23.58
N GLY A 21 -6.95 5.35 -24.73
CA GLY A 21 -8.21 4.64 -24.93
C GLY A 21 -8.38 3.44 -24.00
N ARG A 22 -7.32 2.63 -23.84
CA ARG A 22 -7.31 1.47 -22.93
C ARG A 22 -7.40 1.88 -21.46
N ALA A 23 -6.72 2.95 -21.05
CA ALA A 23 -6.85 3.49 -19.70
C ALA A 23 -8.29 3.91 -19.41
N ALA A 24 -8.94 4.64 -20.33
CA ALA A 24 -10.34 5.05 -20.20
C ALA A 24 -11.33 3.86 -20.25
N GLU A 25 -11.01 2.81 -20.99
CA GLU A 25 -11.82 1.59 -21.03
C GLU A 25 -11.66 0.76 -19.75
N LEU A 26 -10.45 0.58 -19.24
CA LEU A 26 -10.24 -0.11 -17.98
C LEU A 26 -10.78 0.70 -16.80
N GLU A 27 -10.66 2.02 -16.80
CA GLU A 27 -11.31 2.87 -15.79
C GLU A 27 -12.84 2.73 -15.84
N ARG A 28 -13.43 2.68 -17.05
CA ARG A 28 -14.86 2.39 -17.22
C ARG A 28 -15.23 0.99 -16.76
N GLU A 29 -14.37 0.00 -16.96
CA GLU A 29 -14.61 -1.39 -16.57
C GLU A 29 -14.43 -1.58 -15.06
N ILE A 30 -13.34 -1.09 -14.46
CA ILE A 30 -13.16 -0.99 -13.00
C ILE A 30 -14.35 -0.25 -12.39
N GLY A 31 -14.75 0.89 -12.96
CA GLY A 31 -15.91 1.64 -12.52
C GLY A 31 -17.23 0.87 -12.67
N ARG A 32 -17.41 0.10 -13.76
CA ARG A 32 -18.59 -0.76 -13.97
C ARG A 32 -18.62 -1.90 -12.95
N VAL A 33 -17.49 -2.55 -12.72
CA VAL A 33 -17.40 -3.67 -11.80
C VAL A 33 -17.56 -3.19 -10.36
N LEU A 34 -16.92 -2.09 -9.96
CA LEU A 34 -17.13 -1.48 -8.65
C LEU A 34 -18.59 -1.10 -8.43
N ARG A 35 -19.29 -0.56 -9.45
CA ARG A 35 -20.74 -0.31 -9.38
C ARG A 35 -21.56 -1.60 -9.26
N ARG A 36 -21.22 -2.62 -10.05
CA ARG A 36 -21.92 -3.91 -10.01
C ARG A 36 -21.75 -4.63 -8.69
N GLU A 37 -20.55 -4.63 -8.13
CA GLU A 37 -20.27 -5.24 -6.83
C GLU A 37 -20.85 -4.40 -5.69
N HIS A 38 -20.85 -3.06 -5.80
CA HIS A 38 -21.64 -2.21 -4.90
C HIS A 38 -23.12 -2.61 -4.93
N ASP A 39 -23.73 -2.70 -6.11
CA ASP A 39 -25.15 -3.09 -6.23
C ASP A 39 -25.40 -4.54 -5.80
N ARG A 40 -24.42 -5.43 -5.91
CA ARG A 40 -24.51 -6.80 -5.39
C ARG A 40 -24.42 -6.85 -3.87
N ILE A 41 -23.52 -6.07 -3.27
CA ILE A 41 -23.30 -6.02 -1.82
C ILE A 41 -24.46 -5.27 -1.13
N TYR A 42 -25.03 -4.25 -1.78
CA TYR A 42 -26.06 -3.37 -1.21
C TYR A 42 -27.48 -3.58 -1.77
N GLY A 43 -27.65 -4.32 -2.87
CA GLY A 43 -28.90 -4.39 -3.63
C GLY A 43 -30.09 -5.09 -2.96
N GLY A 44 -29.96 -5.51 -1.70
CA GLY A 44 -31.08 -5.96 -0.87
C GLY A 44 -31.75 -4.86 -0.04
N LEU A 45 -31.12 -3.70 0.10
CA LEU A 45 -31.69 -2.54 0.80
C LEU A 45 -32.13 -1.52 -0.26
N ALA A 46 -33.41 -1.13 -0.20
CA ALA A 46 -34.11 -0.26 -1.15
C ALA A 46 -33.35 1.06 -1.49
N PRO A 47 -33.73 1.79 -2.55
CA PRO A 47 -32.84 2.67 -3.32
C PRO A 47 -32.38 3.88 -2.51
N HIS A 48 -31.21 3.76 -1.88
CA HIS A 48 -30.44 4.92 -1.51
C HIS A 48 -29.87 5.49 -2.80
N THR A 49 -30.50 6.55 -3.29
CA THR A 49 -29.86 7.48 -4.22
C THR A 49 -28.45 7.71 -3.70
N PRO A 50 -27.36 7.40 -4.44
CA PRO A 50 -26.02 7.63 -3.94
C PRO A 50 -25.97 9.11 -3.55
N PRO A 51 -25.62 9.44 -2.29
CA PRO A 51 -25.54 10.84 -1.91
C PRO A 51 -24.68 11.52 -2.97
N ARG A 52 -25.18 12.62 -3.54
CA ARG A 52 -24.39 13.51 -4.41
C ARG A 52 -23.28 14.07 -3.54
N ALA A 53 -22.26 13.26 -3.30
CA ALA A 53 -21.17 13.56 -2.41
C ALA A 53 -20.22 14.46 -3.18
N ARG A 54 -20.58 15.75 -3.23
CA ARG A 54 -19.63 16.82 -3.52
C ARG A 54 -18.47 16.64 -2.52
N GLY A 55 -17.35 16.12 -3.00
CA GLY A 55 -16.11 16.01 -2.23
C GLY A 55 -15.67 14.59 -1.79
N ALA A 56 -16.40 13.51 -2.11
CA ALA A 56 -15.96 12.18 -1.68
C ALA A 56 -14.85 11.61 -2.60
N ALA A 57 -13.60 11.72 -2.17
CA ALA A 57 -12.42 11.21 -2.89
C ALA A 57 -12.58 9.75 -3.34
N ALA A 58 -12.34 9.44 -4.62
CA ALA A 58 -12.59 8.12 -5.22
C ALA A 58 -12.01 6.96 -4.38
N ALA A 59 -12.78 5.87 -4.24
CA ALA A 59 -12.37 4.68 -3.49
C ALA A 59 -11.22 3.92 -4.18
N VAL A 60 -11.08 4.09 -5.50
CA VAL A 60 -10.00 3.53 -6.31
C VAL A 60 -9.43 4.66 -7.17
N LYS A 61 -8.11 4.81 -7.17
CA LYS A 61 -7.40 5.80 -7.97
C LYS A 61 -6.25 5.12 -8.73
N PRO A 62 -6.47 4.70 -9.99
CA PRO A 62 -5.41 4.16 -10.83
C PRO A 62 -4.53 5.30 -11.40
N THR A 63 -3.25 5.00 -11.65
CA THR A 63 -2.33 5.89 -12.38
C THR A 63 -1.65 5.11 -13.48
N TRP A 64 -1.70 5.66 -14.69
CA TRP A 64 -1.23 5.05 -15.93
C TRP A 64 0.06 5.68 -16.40
N ARG A 65 0.97 4.89 -16.97
CA ARG A 65 2.17 5.39 -17.68
C ARG A 65 2.52 4.46 -18.83
N GLY A 66 2.63 5.01 -20.04
CA GLY A 66 2.92 4.23 -21.26
C GLY A 66 1.92 3.11 -21.53
N GLY A 67 0.65 3.28 -21.14
CA GLY A 67 -0.40 2.26 -21.28
C GLY A 67 -0.44 1.20 -20.17
N TYR A 68 0.45 1.26 -19.19
CA TYR A 68 0.49 0.31 -18.07
C TYR A 68 -0.05 0.93 -16.78
N LEU A 69 -0.70 0.10 -15.95
CA LEU A 69 -1.12 0.48 -14.60
C LEU A 69 0.11 0.45 -13.69
N VAL A 70 0.68 1.62 -13.41
CA VAL A 70 1.93 1.69 -12.63
C VAL A 70 1.65 1.86 -11.15
N ARG A 71 0.58 2.58 -10.79
CA ARG A 71 0.18 2.79 -9.40
C ARG A 71 -1.31 2.56 -9.24
N LEU A 72 -1.67 1.91 -8.15
CA LEU A 72 -3.05 1.75 -7.74
C LEU A 72 -3.22 2.14 -6.27
N GLU A 73 -4.12 3.08 -6.01
CA GLU A 73 -4.49 3.47 -4.67
C GLU A 73 -5.91 3.01 -4.38
N LEU A 74 -6.07 2.19 -3.34
CA LEU A 74 -7.33 1.71 -2.81
C LEU A 74 -7.59 2.41 -1.48
N ARG A 75 -8.77 2.99 -1.33
CA ARG A 75 -9.24 3.60 -0.09
C ARG A 75 -10.43 2.79 0.42
N ALA A 76 -10.26 2.16 1.58
CA ALA A 76 -11.34 1.53 2.31
C ALA A 76 -12.45 2.56 2.51
N ARG A 77 -13.66 2.12 2.22
CA ARG A 77 -14.88 2.81 2.63
C ARG A 77 -15.66 1.83 3.50
N PRO A 78 -16.58 2.32 4.35
CA PRO A 78 -17.47 1.42 5.10
C PRO A 78 -18.18 0.40 4.20
N ALA A 79 -18.31 0.75 2.91
CA ALA A 79 -18.96 -0.04 1.90
C ALA A 79 -18.04 -0.88 0.98
N LEU A 80 -16.72 -0.87 1.20
CA LEU A 80 -15.76 -1.59 0.36
C LEU A 80 -14.64 -2.16 1.24
N GLU A 81 -14.70 -3.46 1.48
CA GLU A 81 -13.59 -4.18 2.11
C GLU A 81 -12.38 -4.23 1.16
N LEU A 82 -11.20 -3.91 1.69
CA LEU A 82 -9.95 -3.89 0.92
C LEU A 82 -9.61 -5.28 0.37
N SER A 83 -9.92 -6.35 1.11
CA SER A 83 -9.81 -7.74 0.66
C SER A 83 -10.54 -8.00 -0.65
N ASN A 84 -11.78 -7.53 -0.79
CA ASN A 84 -12.60 -7.72 -1.98
C ASN A 84 -12.09 -6.88 -3.15
N ALA A 85 -11.70 -5.62 -2.89
CA ALA A 85 -11.09 -4.76 -3.89
C ALA A 85 -9.76 -5.34 -4.40
N TYR A 86 -9.01 -6.01 -3.55
CA TYR A 86 -7.73 -6.61 -3.91
C TYR A 86 -7.86 -7.94 -4.66
N ALA A 87 -8.77 -8.82 -4.24
CA ALA A 87 -9.08 -10.04 -5.01
C ALA A 87 -9.43 -9.70 -6.47
N PHE A 88 -10.06 -8.55 -6.70
CA PHE A 88 -10.35 -8.04 -8.03
C PHE A 88 -9.10 -7.55 -8.79
N ILE A 89 -8.11 -6.97 -8.11
CA ILE A 89 -6.83 -6.58 -8.73
C ILE A 89 -6.06 -7.82 -9.18
N ASP A 90 -6.04 -8.87 -8.37
CA ASP A 90 -5.45 -10.15 -8.74
C ASP A 90 -6.14 -10.75 -9.99
N GLU A 91 -7.45 -10.53 -10.16
CA GLU A 91 -8.19 -10.96 -11.36
C GLU A 91 -7.89 -10.11 -12.61
N ILE A 92 -7.60 -8.81 -12.46
CA ILE A 92 -7.20 -7.97 -13.58
C ILE A 92 -5.72 -8.25 -13.87
N ALA A 93 -5.45 -8.93 -14.98
CA ALA A 93 -4.11 -9.26 -15.50
C ALA A 93 -3.12 -8.06 -15.61
N ALA A 94 -3.59 -6.83 -15.42
CA ALA A 94 -2.79 -5.61 -15.21
C ALA A 94 -1.86 -5.68 -13.98
N GLY A 95 -2.06 -6.63 -13.05
CA GLY A 95 -1.20 -6.82 -11.88
C GLY A 95 0.23 -7.29 -12.16
N ARG A 96 0.57 -7.72 -13.38
CA ARG A 96 1.95 -8.15 -13.69
C ARG A 96 2.96 -7.01 -13.67
N ASP A 97 2.53 -5.81 -14.04
CA ASP A 97 3.40 -4.62 -14.15
C ASP A 97 3.15 -3.59 -13.04
N LEU A 98 2.26 -3.89 -12.09
CA LEU A 98 1.98 -2.99 -10.98
C LEU A 98 3.25 -2.77 -10.16
N ARG A 99 3.73 -1.53 -10.13
CA ARG A 99 4.98 -1.15 -9.44
C ARG A 99 4.72 -0.52 -8.09
N GLU A 100 3.58 0.15 -7.92
CA GLU A 100 3.23 0.84 -6.69
C GLU A 100 1.79 0.49 -6.28
N LEU A 101 1.62 0.07 -5.03
CA LEU A 101 0.32 -0.23 -4.45
C LEU A 101 0.16 0.57 -3.18
N ALA A 102 -0.95 1.29 -3.05
CA ALA A 102 -1.32 1.99 -1.83
C ALA A 102 -2.67 1.47 -1.32
N LEU A 103 -2.66 0.89 -0.13
CA LEU A 103 -3.83 0.40 0.58
C LEU A 103 -4.10 1.35 1.76
N ARG A 104 -5.18 2.12 1.69
CA ARG A 104 -5.52 3.13 2.70
C ARG A 104 -6.86 2.80 3.36
N GLY A 105 -6.97 3.06 4.65
CA GLY A 105 -8.22 2.99 5.42
C GLY A 105 -8.33 1.76 6.32
N GLU A 106 -9.39 1.74 7.11
CA GLU A 106 -9.67 0.70 8.09
C GLU A 106 -10.34 -0.50 7.42
N GLY A 107 -9.71 -1.66 7.45
CA GLY A 107 -10.29 -2.88 6.90
C GLY A 107 -9.29 -4.04 6.86
N PRO A 108 -9.79 -5.29 6.73
CA PRO A 108 -8.92 -6.43 6.55
C PRO A 108 -8.12 -6.25 5.25
N LEU A 109 -6.80 -6.31 5.37
CA LEU A 109 -5.94 -6.40 4.20
C LEU A 109 -6.17 -7.72 3.47
N PRO A 110 -5.90 -7.78 2.16
CA PRO A 110 -5.84 -9.05 1.46
C PRO A 110 -4.87 -10.02 2.16
N ALA A 111 -5.26 -11.29 2.23
CA ALA A 111 -4.42 -12.33 2.79
C ALA A 111 -3.13 -12.58 1.99
N ARG A 112 -3.07 -12.10 0.74
CA ARG A 112 -1.95 -12.27 -0.17
C ARG A 112 -1.82 -11.04 -1.06
N VAL A 113 -0.59 -10.57 -1.26
CA VAL A 113 -0.24 -9.61 -2.31
C VAL A 113 0.89 -10.26 -3.11
N ASP A 114 0.60 -10.72 -4.32
CA ASP A 114 1.54 -11.44 -5.17
C ASP A 114 1.75 -10.70 -6.49
N HIS A 115 2.64 -9.72 -6.43
CA HIS A 115 3.00 -8.89 -7.57
C HIS A 115 4.52 -8.85 -7.68
N GLY A 116 5.07 -9.74 -8.51
CA GLY A 116 6.53 -9.87 -8.68
C GLY A 116 7.23 -8.60 -9.18
N ALA A 117 6.50 -7.63 -9.74
CA ALA A 117 7.01 -6.33 -10.18
C ALA A 117 6.85 -5.20 -9.16
N LEU A 118 6.18 -5.45 -8.02
CA LEU A 118 5.87 -4.43 -7.04
C LEU A 118 7.15 -3.91 -6.38
N GLY A 119 7.47 -2.65 -6.64
CA GLY A 119 8.63 -1.95 -6.08
C GLY A 119 8.30 -1.10 -4.86
N ALA A 120 7.05 -0.65 -4.73
CA ALA A 120 6.59 0.16 -3.62
C ALA A 120 5.23 -0.31 -3.07
N LEU A 121 5.14 -0.38 -1.75
CA LEU A 121 3.92 -0.73 -1.02
C LEU A 121 3.67 0.32 0.06
N GLU A 122 2.49 0.94 0.03
CA GLU A 122 1.99 1.81 1.07
C GLU A 122 0.78 1.17 1.74
N ILE A 123 0.81 1.04 3.06
CA ILE A 123 -0.32 0.59 3.87
C ILE A 123 -0.58 1.69 4.90
N GLY A 124 -1.78 2.26 4.91
CA GLY A 124 -2.13 3.34 5.82
C GLY A 124 -3.52 3.20 6.41
N GLY A 125 -3.69 3.62 7.65
CA GLY A 125 -4.99 3.57 8.34
C GLY A 125 -5.43 2.16 8.73
N ALA A 126 -4.59 1.15 8.49
CA ALA A 126 -4.78 -0.17 9.06
C ALA A 126 -4.17 -0.16 10.46
N CYS A 127 -4.99 -0.42 11.48
CA CYS A 127 -4.47 -1.03 12.70
C CYS A 127 -3.70 -2.30 12.32
N VAL A 128 -2.72 -2.66 13.13
CA VAL A 128 -1.78 -3.79 12.93
C VAL A 128 -2.55 -5.09 12.78
N SER A 129 -3.00 -5.40 11.58
CA SER A 129 -3.71 -6.65 11.36
C SER A 129 -2.68 -7.77 11.25
N PRO A 130 -2.98 -8.98 11.75
CA PRO A 130 -2.17 -10.16 11.49
C PRO A 130 -1.89 -10.37 9.99
N ALA A 131 -2.77 -9.90 9.10
CA ALA A 131 -2.57 -9.92 7.67
C ALA A 131 -1.42 -9.01 7.21
N VAL A 132 -1.27 -7.79 7.77
CA VAL A 132 -0.08 -6.94 7.52
C VAL A 132 1.18 -7.71 7.90
N LEU A 133 1.21 -8.27 9.11
CA LEU A 133 2.38 -8.99 9.61
C LEU A 133 2.72 -10.22 8.77
N ALA A 134 1.70 -11.00 8.37
CA ALA A 134 1.88 -12.15 7.50
C ALA A 134 2.40 -11.75 6.12
N LEU A 135 1.88 -10.65 5.56
CA LEU A 135 2.36 -10.10 4.29
C LEU A 135 3.83 -9.66 4.40
N LEU A 136 4.18 -8.94 5.46
CA LEU A 136 5.54 -8.47 5.74
C LEU A 136 6.52 -9.61 6.05
N ALA A 137 6.01 -10.75 6.53
CA ALA A 137 6.77 -11.98 6.73
C ALA A 137 6.88 -12.84 5.46
N SER A 138 6.19 -12.49 4.38
CA SER A 138 6.17 -13.28 3.14
C SER A 138 7.34 -12.93 2.21
N SER A 139 7.75 -13.90 1.38
CA SER A 139 8.72 -13.72 0.29
C SER A 139 8.06 -13.35 -1.05
N LEU A 140 6.78 -12.99 -1.04
CA LEU A 140 5.96 -12.79 -2.24
C LEU A 140 6.24 -11.47 -2.98
N LEU A 141 7.06 -10.59 -2.39
CA LEU A 141 7.37 -9.27 -2.93
C LEU A 141 8.89 -9.12 -3.19
N PRO A 142 9.47 -9.92 -4.10
CA PRO A 142 10.93 -10.03 -4.28
C PRO A 142 11.59 -8.75 -4.83
N ARG A 143 10.80 -7.79 -5.33
CA ARG A 143 11.28 -6.52 -5.88
C ARG A 143 10.93 -5.31 -5.03
N LEU A 144 10.30 -5.52 -3.87
CA LEU A 144 9.89 -4.44 -2.99
C LEU A 144 11.12 -3.75 -2.41
N THR A 145 11.28 -2.47 -2.73
CA THR A 145 12.38 -1.63 -2.26
C THR A 145 11.88 -0.47 -1.40
N ARG A 146 10.60 -0.13 -1.49
CA ARG A 146 10.00 0.97 -0.71
C ARG A 146 8.78 0.46 0.04
N LEU A 147 8.79 0.60 1.35
CA LEU A 147 7.68 0.22 2.22
C LEU A 147 7.27 1.41 3.08
N SER A 148 5.99 1.78 3.02
CA SER A 148 5.43 2.82 3.88
C SER A 148 4.28 2.24 4.68
N LEU A 149 4.39 2.32 6.01
CA LEU A 149 3.38 1.88 6.94
C LEU A 149 2.96 3.09 7.77
N SER A 150 1.65 3.36 7.84
CA SER A 150 1.13 4.48 8.61
C SER A 150 -0.08 4.11 9.44
N GLY A 151 -0.19 4.72 10.62
CA GLY A 151 -1.23 4.39 11.58
C GLY A 151 -1.01 3.07 12.31
N TRP A 152 0.23 2.56 12.35
CA TRP A 152 0.62 1.36 13.10
C TRP A 152 0.68 1.65 14.61
N LEU A 153 -0.46 1.98 15.22
CA LEU A 153 -0.55 2.36 16.64
C LEU A 153 -0.49 1.14 17.58
N GLY A 154 0.18 1.30 18.73
CA GLY A 154 -0.09 0.50 19.93
C GLY A 154 0.66 -0.84 20.08
N GLN A 155 1.81 -1.04 19.45
CA GLN A 155 2.63 -2.24 19.65
C GLN A 155 3.96 -1.87 20.31
N SER A 156 4.13 -2.25 21.57
CA SER A 156 5.49 -2.30 22.14
C SER A 156 6.28 -3.36 21.37
N LYS A 157 7.52 -3.04 20.96
CA LYS A 157 8.46 -3.90 20.18
C LYS A 157 8.40 -3.79 18.65
N VAL A 158 7.75 -2.80 18.07
CA VAL A 158 7.78 -2.57 16.60
C VAL A 158 9.20 -2.53 16.01
N PRO A 159 10.19 -1.82 16.60
CA PRO A 159 11.55 -1.82 16.06
C PRO A 159 12.17 -3.23 15.96
N SER A 160 11.86 -4.09 16.94
CA SER A 160 12.36 -5.48 16.96
C SER A 160 11.68 -6.37 15.95
N GLN A 161 10.38 -6.16 15.70
CA GLN A 161 9.62 -6.90 14.69
C GLN A 161 10.10 -6.52 13.29
N ILE A 162 10.25 -5.22 13.03
CA ILE A 162 10.74 -4.69 11.75
C ILE A 162 12.13 -5.21 11.44
N ALA A 163 13.06 -5.15 12.41
CA ALA A 163 14.42 -5.67 12.26
C ALA A 163 14.50 -7.17 11.94
N ARG A 164 13.40 -7.92 12.11
CA ARG A 164 13.30 -9.35 11.80
C ARG A 164 12.48 -9.64 10.55
N MET A 165 11.96 -8.62 9.87
CA MET A 165 11.19 -8.80 8.66
C MET A 165 12.07 -9.37 7.54
N PRO A 166 11.67 -10.47 6.89
CA PRO A 166 12.42 -11.05 5.76
C PRO A 166 12.62 -10.08 4.59
N LEU A 167 11.72 -9.10 4.44
CA LEU A 167 11.81 -8.07 3.39
C LEU A 167 12.82 -6.95 3.73
N LEU A 168 13.21 -6.78 4.99
CA LEU A 168 14.05 -5.64 5.39
C LEU A 168 15.36 -5.56 4.59
N PRO A 169 16.13 -6.65 4.36
CA PRO A 169 17.42 -6.58 3.66
C PRO A 169 17.35 -6.12 2.20
N GLN A 170 16.19 -6.15 1.56
CA GLN A 170 15.99 -5.68 0.17
C GLN A 170 15.35 -4.28 0.11
N LEU A 171 14.85 -3.76 1.23
CA LEU A 171 14.33 -2.40 1.28
C LEU A 171 15.46 -1.38 1.15
N ARG A 172 15.13 -0.25 0.53
CA ARG A 172 15.93 0.97 0.46
C ARG A 172 15.26 2.10 1.22
N GLU A 173 13.92 2.17 1.17
CA GLU A 173 13.16 3.17 1.89
C GLU A 173 12.15 2.48 2.81
N LEU A 174 12.17 2.85 4.09
CA LEU A 174 11.19 2.44 5.08
C LEU A 174 10.56 3.69 5.72
N SER A 175 9.25 3.83 5.57
CA SER A 175 8.46 4.89 6.19
C SER A 175 7.54 4.30 7.24
N LEU A 176 7.57 4.86 8.45
CA LEU A 176 6.77 4.44 9.60
C LEU A 176 6.05 5.66 10.19
N THR A 177 5.39 6.43 9.34
CA THR A 177 4.79 7.71 9.74
C THR A 177 3.53 7.54 10.58
N ALA A 178 3.34 8.40 11.59
CA ALA A 178 2.12 8.43 12.40
C ALA A 178 1.71 7.07 13.04
N CYS A 179 2.70 6.23 13.35
CA CYS A 179 2.56 4.99 14.11
C CYS A 179 2.53 5.20 15.64
N GLY A 180 2.60 6.45 16.11
CA GLY A 180 2.51 6.77 17.54
C GLY A 180 3.72 6.29 18.34
N PHE A 181 4.92 6.35 17.75
CA PHE A 181 6.16 6.00 18.45
C PHE A 181 6.55 7.08 19.46
N GLU A 182 7.22 6.62 20.50
CA GLU A 182 7.80 7.44 21.55
C GLU A 182 9.32 7.24 21.64
N ASP A 183 9.98 7.98 22.53
CA ASP A 183 11.45 7.95 22.69
C ASP A 183 12.01 6.54 22.89
N HIS A 184 11.29 5.66 23.59
CA HIS A 184 11.73 4.29 23.84
C HIS A 184 11.70 3.41 22.57
N ASP A 185 10.79 3.68 21.63
CA ASP A 185 10.78 3.01 20.32
C ASP A 185 11.94 3.50 19.45
N LEU A 186 12.20 4.81 19.47
CA LEU A 186 13.32 5.41 18.76
C LEU A 186 14.66 4.85 19.25
N ALA A 187 14.82 4.71 20.57
CA ALA A 187 15.97 4.00 21.15
C ALA A 187 16.04 2.54 20.68
N GLY A 188 14.89 1.87 20.50
CA GLY A 188 14.82 0.53 19.92
C GLY A 188 15.32 0.43 18.47
N PHE A 189 15.11 1.47 17.65
CA PHE A 189 15.72 1.57 16.32
C PHE A 189 17.23 1.78 16.42
N ALA A 190 17.67 2.71 17.27
CA ALA A 190 19.09 3.01 17.49
C ALA A 190 19.88 1.77 17.96
N LEU A 191 19.33 0.98 18.87
CA LEU A 191 19.92 -0.29 19.34
C LEU A 191 20.08 -1.36 18.26
N ARG A 192 19.44 -1.17 17.10
CA ARG A 192 19.44 -2.11 15.98
C ARG A 192 19.94 -1.44 14.70
N ALA A 193 20.76 -0.40 14.82
CA ALA A 193 21.23 0.39 13.68
C ALA A 193 21.79 -0.47 12.53
N ASP A 194 22.54 -1.53 12.85
CA ASP A 194 23.09 -2.48 11.87
C ASP A 194 22.02 -3.11 10.97
N ALA A 195 20.82 -3.37 11.49
CA ALA A 195 19.72 -3.94 10.72
C ALA A 195 19.13 -2.96 9.69
N PHE A 196 19.41 -1.66 9.83
CA PHE A 196 18.90 -0.58 8.99
C PHE A 196 20.00 0.10 8.17
N ALA A 197 21.26 -0.29 8.35
CA ALA A 197 22.43 0.39 7.76
C ALA A 197 22.45 0.39 6.23
N HIS A 198 21.72 -0.52 5.58
CA HIS A 198 21.59 -0.60 4.13
C HIS A 198 20.45 0.24 3.55
N LEU A 199 19.59 0.84 4.41
CA LEU A 199 18.52 1.71 3.95
C LEU A 199 19.10 3.05 3.46
N ASP A 200 18.53 3.55 2.37
CA ASP A 200 18.75 4.90 1.87
C ASP A 200 17.94 5.92 2.70
N ALA A 201 16.77 5.52 3.23
CA ALA A 201 15.91 6.37 4.04
C ALA A 201 15.08 5.59 5.08
N LEU A 202 15.06 6.10 6.31
CA LEU A 202 14.14 5.73 7.39
C LEU A 202 13.33 6.98 7.78
N ASP A 203 12.04 6.99 7.45
CA ASP A 203 11.12 8.09 7.75
C ASP A 203 10.32 7.79 9.02
N LEU A 204 10.61 8.54 10.08
CA LEU A 204 9.92 8.46 11.37
C LEU A 204 9.16 9.78 11.65
N ARG A 205 8.59 10.43 10.64
CA ARG A 205 7.78 11.64 10.84
C ARG A 205 6.44 11.37 11.52
N GLY A 206 5.92 12.39 12.17
CA GLY A 206 4.59 12.35 12.79
C GLY A 206 4.56 11.65 14.15
N HIS A 207 5.72 11.53 14.81
CA HIS A 207 5.86 11.03 16.17
C HIS A 207 6.22 12.15 17.14
N ARG A 208 6.18 11.86 18.43
CA ARG A 208 6.46 12.83 19.50
C ARG A 208 7.80 12.51 20.18
N PHE A 209 8.89 12.60 19.43
CA PHE A 209 10.21 12.38 19.99
C PHE A 209 10.76 13.61 20.70
N SER A 210 11.46 13.40 21.81
CA SER A 210 12.25 14.46 22.43
C SER A 210 13.49 14.76 21.60
N ARG A 211 13.97 16.02 21.66
CA ARG A 211 15.21 16.43 20.98
C ARG A 211 16.42 15.58 21.38
N ARG A 212 16.43 15.09 22.62
CA ARG A 212 17.49 14.22 23.14
C ARG A 212 17.47 12.87 22.42
N ALA A 213 16.31 12.22 22.37
CA ALA A 213 16.17 10.92 21.71
C ALA A 213 16.50 11.00 20.21
N VAL A 214 16.08 12.07 19.53
CA VAL A 214 16.43 12.31 18.12
C VAL A 214 17.93 12.43 17.91
N ARG A 215 18.63 13.18 18.77
CA ARG A 215 20.10 13.32 18.68
C ARG A 215 20.80 11.98 18.90
N GLU A 216 20.43 11.25 19.95
CA GLU A 216 21.00 9.92 20.25
C GLU A 216 20.75 8.93 19.10
N ALA A 217 19.56 8.98 18.49
CA ALA A 217 19.24 8.15 17.33
C ALA A 217 20.04 8.52 16.08
N ARG A 218 20.27 9.81 15.82
CA ARG A 218 21.12 10.27 14.69
C ARG A 218 22.56 9.85 14.84
N GLU A 219 23.10 9.89 16.07
CA GLU A 219 24.44 9.40 16.37
C GLU A 219 24.57 7.89 16.08
N ALA A 220 23.52 7.10 16.36
CA ALA A 220 23.51 5.66 16.14
C ALA A 220 23.18 5.23 14.69
N LEU A 221 22.17 5.85 14.07
CA LEU A 221 21.63 5.49 12.75
C LEU A 221 22.31 6.24 11.60
N GLY A 222 22.94 7.38 11.89
CA GLY A 222 23.45 8.33 10.90
C GLY A 222 22.41 9.37 10.47
N ASP A 223 22.87 10.62 10.33
CA ASP A 223 22.04 11.78 9.94
C ASP A 223 21.37 11.63 8.56
N ALA A 224 22.05 10.94 7.63
CA ALA A 224 21.52 10.73 6.27
C ALA A 224 20.35 9.75 6.23
N LEU A 225 20.32 8.80 7.17
CA LEU A 225 19.30 7.75 7.21
C LEU A 225 18.01 8.26 7.85
N LEU A 226 18.10 9.02 8.94
CA LEU A 226 16.93 9.42 9.72
C LEU A 226 16.28 10.67 9.14
N THR A 227 15.17 10.48 8.43
CA THR A 227 14.41 11.59 7.84
C THR A 227 13.24 12.00 8.74
N GLY A 228 13.20 13.30 9.07
CA GLY A 228 12.08 13.97 9.73
C GLY A 228 11.78 13.52 11.17
N ALA A 229 12.77 13.01 11.88
CA ALA A 229 12.80 12.93 13.33
C ALA A 229 13.38 14.21 13.95
#